data_AF-A0A1M5YVC9-F1
#
_entry.id   AF-A0A1M5YVC9-F1
#
_cell.length_a   1.000
_cell.length_b   1.000
_cell.length_c   1.000
_cell.angle_alpha   90.00
_cell.angle_beta   90.00
_cell.angle_gamma   90.00
#
_symmetry.space_group_name_H-M   'P 1'
#
loop_
_entity.id
_entity.type
_entity.pdbx_description
1 polymer ?
#
loop_
_entity_poly.entity_id
_entity_poly.type
_entity_poly.pdbx_seq_one_letter_code
_entity_poly.pdbx_strand_id
1 'polypeptide(L)'
;FNILILIHFQRVCLIFWGNWPVFYPLFCKEPYSDGQAIIDSVQELPYSHIATINAERLDVQMYQPDATPILVTCDWNKSISNDRSIPASIAIPLMLQKEIPSWEWAEVAETWETMRPYFLGSPHGSRSSHFVSQETALTMKKIWNLLNNTGMFGPIYVAKK
;
A
#
# COMPACT_ATOMS: atom_id res chain seq x y z
N PHE A 1 5.05 9.28 -2.02
CA PHE A 1 3.89 8.45 -1.67
C PHE A 1 4.19 7.05 -2.18
N ASN A 2 4.63 6.15 -1.31
CA ASN A 2 4.95 4.79 -1.73
C ASN A 2 3.65 4.00 -1.57
N ILE A 3 3.17 3.36 -2.64
CA ILE A 3 2.19 2.26 -2.49
C ILE A 3 2.76 1.24 -1.50
N LEU A 4 4.08 1.07 -1.48
CA LEU A 4 4.80 0.34 -0.46
C LEU A 4 4.63 0.84 0.98
N ILE A 5 4.28 2.10 1.28
CA ILE A 5 4.01 2.54 2.67
C ILE A 5 2.63 2.02 3.10
N LEU A 6 1.64 2.05 2.22
CA LEU A 6 0.36 1.36 2.42
C LEU A 6 0.54 -0.17 2.52
N ILE A 7 1.55 -0.73 1.86
CA ILE A 7 1.86 -2.18 1.86
C ILE A 7 2.81 -2.59 3.00
N HIS A 8 3.63 -1.68 3.51
CA HIS A 8 4.45 -1.91 4.70
C HIS A 8 3.59 -1.78 5.96
N PHE A 9 2.50 -0.99 5.87
CA PHE A 9 1.38 -0.94 6.80
C PHE A 9 0.43 -2.16 6.70
N GLN A 10 0.82 -3.26 6.07
CA GLN A 10 -0.09 -4.41 5.89
C GLN A 10 0.34 -5.66 6.67
N ARG A 11 1.39 -5.56 7.48
CA ARG A 11 1.83 -6.69 8.33
C ARG A 11 1.08 -6.79 9.66
N VAL A 12 0.10 -5.94 9.98
CA VAL A 12 -0.43 -5.85 11.34
C VAL A 12 -1.93 -5.49 11.36
N CYS A 13 -2.72 -6.45 11.85
CA CYS A 13 -4.13 -6.44 12.27
C CYS A 13 -5.19 -5.70 11.40
N LEU A 14 -6.02 -6.51 10.74
CA LEU A 14 -7.36 -6.13 10.26
C LEU A 14 -8.39 -6.37 11.37
N ILE A 15 -9.06 -5.33 11.84
CA ILE A 15 -10.41 -5.46 12.43
C ILE A 15 -11.33 -4.56 11.59
N PHE A 16 -12.19 -5.20 10.80
CA PHE A 16 -13.26 -4.56 10.04
C PHE A 16 -14.40 -4.19 10.99
N TRP A 17 -14.84 -2.93 11.01
CA TRP A 17 -16.22 -2.60 11.39
C TRP A 17 -16.78 -1.43 10.55
N GLY A 18 -17.91 -1.72 9.90
CA GLY A 18 -19.03 -0.81 9.60
C GLY A 18 -18.78 0.59 9.02
N ASN A 19 -18.98 0.70 7.71
CA ASN A 19 -19.74 1.76 7.00
C ASN A 19 -19.62 3.22 7.50
N TRP A 20 -18.41 3.80 7.52
CA TRP A 20 -18.18 5.25 7.69
C TRP A 20 -17.02 5.72 6.77
N PRO A 21 -16.89 7.02 6.46
CA PRO A 21 -16.07 7.52 5.32
C PRO A 21 -14.56 7.55 5.58
N VAL A 22 -14.07 6.81 6.57
CA VAL A 22 -12.67 6.84 7.01
C VAL A 22 -12.17 5.39 7.03
N PHE A 23 -11.09 5.11 6.29
CA PHE A 23 -10.39 3.83 6.41
C PHE A 23 -9.68 3.82 7.77
N TYR A 24 -10.09 2.91 8.66
CA TYR A 24 -9.49 2.70 9.98
C TYR A 24 -8.61 1.44 9.98
N PRO A 25 -7.34 1.49 9.53
CA PRO A 25 -6.40 0.44 9.89
C PRO A 25 -5.98 0.65 11.35
N LEU A 26 -6.64 -0.05 12.27
CA LEU A 26 -6.23 -0.07 13.67
C LEU A 26 -4.92 -0.88 13.79
N PHE A 27 -3.79 -0.19 13.93
CA PHE A 27 -2.45 -0.79 13.90
C PHE A 27 -2.02 -1.28 15.29
N CYS A 28 -2.41 -2.49 15.67
CA CYS A 28 -1.90 -3.13 16.89
C CYS A 28 -0.54 -3.80 16.63
N LYS A 29 0.57 -3.03 16.57
CA LYS A 29 1.89 -3.67 16.72
C LYS A 29 2.13 -3.95 18.20
N GLU A 30 2.42 -5.22 18.48
CA GLU A 30 2.97 -5.79 19.71
C GLU A 30 2.35 -5.30 21.04
N PRO A 31 1.81 -6.20 21.88
CA PRO A 31 1.06 -5.84 23.09
C PRO A 31 1.87 -5.13 24.20
N TYR A 32 3.09 -4.66 23.94
CA TYR A 32 4.02 -4.14 24.95
C TYR A 32 4.76 -2.85 24.56
N SER A 33 4.41 -2.20 23.45
CA SER A 33 4.99 -0.89 23.12
C SER A 33 3.94 0.21 23.25
N ASP A 34 4.37 1.37 23.75
CA ASP A 34 3.55 2.57 23.92
C ASP A 34 3.06 3.15 22.57
N GLY A 35 3.30 2.47 21.44
CA GLY A 35 2.82 2.87 20.11
C GLY A 35 3.45 4.16 19.54
N GLN A 36 4.31 4.84 20.30
CA GLN A 36 4.97 6.08 19.90
C GLN A 36 5.75 5.95 18.58
N ALA A 37 6.41 4.81 18.37
CA ALA A 37 7.14 4.52 17.14
C ALA A 37 6.26 4.63 15.87
N ILE A 38 4.96 4.36 15.97
CA ILE A 38 4.03 4.49 14.83
C ILE A 38 3.76 5.96 14.54
N ILE A 39 3.55 6.77 15.57
CA ILE A 39 3.31 8.21 15.44
C ILE A 39 4.56 8.87 14.84
N ASP A 40 5.74 8.56 15.37
CA ASP A 40 7.01 9.07 14.88
C ASP A 40 7.23 8.66 13.41
N SER A 41 6.96 7.40 13.07
CA SER A 41 7.05 6.91 11.69
C SER A 41 6.12 7.65 10.73
N VAL A 42 4.93 8.06 11.18
CA VAL A 42 3.98 8.81 10.36
C VAL A 42 4.42 10.27 10.20
N GLN A 43 4.97 10.88 11.25
CA GLN A 43 5.50 12.24 11.20
C GLN A 43 6.76 12.35 10.33
N GLU A 44 7.58 11.31 10.28
CA GLU A 44 8.78 11.24 9.42
C GLU A 44 8.45 11.04 7.92
N LEU A 45 7.19 10.77 7.57
CA LEU A 45 6.84 10.52 6.17
C LEU A 45 7.07 11.76 5.29
N PRO A 46 7.68 11.60 4.11
CA PRO A 46 7.88 12.71 3.20
C PRO A 46 6.53 13.25 2.71
N TYR A 47 6.41 14.57 2.67
CA TYR A 47 5.23 15.25 2.16
C TYR A 47 4.86 14.73 0.77
N SER A 48 3.56 14.49 0.57
CA SER A 48 3.04 13.97 -0.67
C SER A 48 1.85 14.79 -1.15
N HIS A 49 1.85 15.13 -2.44
CA HIS A 49 0.76 15.89 -3.07
C HIS A 49 -0.50 15.03 -3.33
N ILE A 50 -0.49 13.76 -2.94
CA ILE A 50 -1.53 12.77 -3.27
C ILE A 50 -2.41 12.52 -2.05
N ALA A 51 -1.80 12.29 -0.89
CA ALA A 51 -2.50 12.13 0.36
C ALA A 51 -1.64 12.59 1.55
N THR A 52 -2.32 12.99 2.61
CA THR A 52 -1.75 13.31 3.92
C THR A 52 -2.10 12.19 4.89
N ILE A 53 -1.12 11.72 5.66
CA ILE A 53 -1.32 10.66 6.65
C ILE A 53 -1.13 11.29 8.03
N ASN A 54 -2.08 11.07 8.92
CA ASN A 54 -2.02 11.52 10.30
C ASN A 54 -2.15 10.32 11.22
N ALA A 55 -1.49 10.38 12.38
CA ALA A 55 -1.61 9.38 13.43
C ALA A 55 -1.88 10.06 14.75
N GLU A 56 -2.93 9.63 15.45
CA GLU A 56 -3.28 10.13 16.77
C GLU A 56 -3.57 8.97 17.72
N ARG A 57 -3.30 9.20 19.01
CA ARG A 57 -3.62 8.22 20.05
C ARG A 57 -5.05 8.44 20.50
N LEU A 58 -5.82 7.37 20.60
CA LEU A 58 -7.18 7.43 21.12
C LEU A 58 -7.18 7.18 22.63
N ASP A 59 -7.90 8.03 23.36
CA ASP A 59 -8.14 7.85 24.81
C ASP A 59 -9.38 6.98 25.03
N VAL A 60 -9.33 5.74 24.53
CA VAL A 60 -10.43 4.78 24.63
C VAL A 60 -9.88 3.44 25.06
N GLN A 61 -10.51 2.82 26.06
CA GLN A 61 -10.16 1.48 26.50
C GLN A 61 -10.64 0.44 25.48
N MET A 62 -9.70 -0.28 24.86
CA MET A 62 -10.00 -1.45 24.04
C MET A 62 -10.33 -2.67 24.93
N TYR A 63 -10.80 -3.76 24.31
CA TYR A 63 -11.11 -5.02 25.03
C TYR A 63 -9.95 -5.52 25.90
N GLN A 64 -8.71 -5.29 25.46
CA GLN A 64 -7.50 -5.55 26.23
C GLN A 64 -7.10 -4.30 27.03
N PRO A 65 -6.98 -4.38 28.37
CA PRO A 65 -6.56 -3.28 29.24
C PRO A 65 -5.26 -2.59 28.80
N ASP A 66 -4.25 -3.38 28.44
CA ASP A 66 -2.91 -2.89 28.11
C ASP A 66 -2.74 -2.45 26.65
N ALA A 67 -3.81 -2.48 25.84
CA ALA A 67 -3.73 -2.07 24.44
C ALA A 67 -3.87 -0.55 24.31
N THR A 68 -2.86 0.08 23.70
CA THR A 68 -2.92 1.49 23.30
C THR A 68 -3.50 1.59 21.89
N PRO A 69 -4.72 2.13 21.70
CA PRO A 69 -5.25 2.33 20.37
C PRO A 69 -4.64 3.56 19.70
N ILE A 70 -4.14 3.36 18.48
CA ILE A 70 -3.67 4.44 17.60
C ILE A 70 -4.56 4.47 16.36
N LEU A 71 -5.09 5.65 16.08
CA LEU A 71 -5.83 5.96 14.88
C LEU A 71 -4.89 6.52 13.83
N VAL A 72 -4.79 5.83 12.70
CA VAL A 72 -4.09 6.34 11.52
C VAL A 72 -5.14 6.72 10.47
N THR A 73 -5.17 7.98 10.07
CA THR A 73 -6.04 8.51 9.02
C THR A 73 -5.23 8.85 7.77
N CYS A 74 -5.87 8.69 6.61
CA CYS A 74 -5.29 9.05 5.32
C CYS A 74 -6.27 9.92 4.55
N ASP A 75 -5.94 11.21 4.42
CA ASP A 75 -6.74 12.20 3.73
C ASP A 75 -6.24 12.35 2.29
N TRP A 76 -7.10 12.01 1.32
CA TRP A 76 -6.77 12.08 -0.10
C TRP A 76 -6.99 13.49 -0.64
N ASN A 77 -5.92 14.10 -1.16
CA ASN A 77 -5.97 15.41 -1.79
C ASN A 77 -6.49 15.35 -3.24
N LYS A 78 -6.44 14.15 -3.86
CA LYS A 78 -6.96 13.88 -5.20
C LYS A 78 -8.26 13.09 -5.12
N SER A 79 -9.14 13.28 -6.12
CA SER A 79 -10.41 12.55 -6.18
C SER A 79 -10.16 11.04 -6.29
N ILE A 80 -10.69 10.30 -5.33
CA ILE A 80 -10.75 8.83 -5.36
C ILE A 80 -11.99 8.38 -6.13
N SER A 81 -11.98 7.13 -6.60
CA SER A 81 -13.11 6.55 -7.33
C SER A 81 -14.34 6.44 -6.42
N ASN A 82 -15.55 6.41 -6.98
CA ASN A 82 -16.82 6.36 -6.21
C ASN A 82 -16.90 5.14 -5.28
N ASP A 83 -16.27 4.04 -5.69
CA ASP A 83 -16.07 2.77 -5.00
C ASP A 83 -14.94 2.81 -3.95
N ARG A 84 -14.38 4.00 -3.68
CA ARG A 84 -13.29 4.26 -2.72
C ARG A 84 -12.00 3.50 -3.02
N SER A 85 -11.85 3.05 -4.27
CA SER A 85 -10.63 2.43 -4.77
C SER A 85 -9.71 3.49 -5.38
N ILE A 86 -8.40 3.27 -5.25
CA ILE A 86 -7.37 4.10 -5.87
C ILE A 86 -7.52 3.94 -7.40
N PRO A 87 -7.78 5.04 -8.13
CA PRO A 87 -7.91 4.99 -9.58
C PRO A 87 -6.55 4.72 -10.24
N ALA A 88 -6.60 4.15 -11.43
CA ALA A 88 -5.42 3.89 -12.25
C ALA A 88 -4.55 5.14 -12.49
N SER A 89 -5.18 6.32 -12.60
CA SER A 89 -4.50 7.62 -12.75
C SER A 89 -3.57 7.97 -11.59
N ILE A 90 -3.79 7.40 -10.40
CA ILE A 90 -2.93 7.57 -9.23
C ILE A 90 -2.02 6.35 -9.06
N ALA A 91 -2.57 5.14 -9.14
CA ALA A 91 -1.81 3.92 -8.87
C ALA A 91 -0.65 3.69 -9.84
N ILE A 92 -0.84 3.97 -11.14
CA ILE A 92 0.17 3.74 -12.17
C ILE A 92 1.36 4.68 -12.02
N PRO A 93 1.21 6.02 -11.94
CA PRO A 93 2.35 6.90 -11.72
C PRO A 93 3.13 6.55 -10.45
N LEU A 94 2.44 6.14 -9.39
CA LEU A 94 3.09 5.72 -8.13
C LEU A 94 3.92 4.46 -8.30
N MET A 95 3.38 3.46 -8.99
CA MET A 95 4.11 2.24 -9.34
C MET A 95 5.35 2.58 -10.18
N LEU A 96 5.19 3.42 -11.20
CA LEU A 96 6.29 3.81 -12.09
C LEU A 96 7.38 4.62 -11.37
N GLN A 97 6.99 5.57 -10.52
CA GLN A 97 7.92 6.38 -9.75
C GLN A 97 8.82 5.52 -8.85
N LYS A 98 8.29 4.40 -8.36
CA LYS A 98 9.03 3.48 -7.50
C LYS A 98 9.88 2.48 -8.28
N GLU A 99 9.30 1.88 -9.31
CA GLU A 99 9.94 0.75 -10.01
C GLU A 99 10.85 1.16 -11.16
N ILE A 100 10.60 2.29 -11.83
CA ILE A 100 11.46 2.72 -12.94
C ILE A 100 12.91 2.81 -12.48
N PRO A 101 13.28 3.55 -11.41
CA PRO A 101 14.68 3.68 -10.99
C PRO A 101 15.43 2.36 -10.81
N SER A 102 14.72 1.26 -10.54
CA SER A 102 15.31 -0.07 -10.42
C SER A 102 15.99 -0.56 -11.71
N TRP A 103 15.74 0.06 -12.87
CA TRP A 103 16.39 -0.30 -14.14
C TRP A 103 17.91 -0.16 -14.09
N GLU A 104 18.45 0.71 -13.23
CA GLU A 104 19.89 0.95 -13.13
C GLU A 104 20.66 -0.26 -12.56
N TRP A 105 20.01 -1.09 -11.75
CA TRP A 105 20.63 -2.22 -11.05
C TRP A 105 19.88 -3.54 -11.22
N ALA A 106 18.75 -3.57 -11.92
CA ALA A 106 18.00 -4.79 -12.17
C ALA A 106 18.71 -5.65 -13.22
N GLU A 107 18.95 -6.91 -12.87
CA GLU A 107 19.51 -7.91 -13.79
C GLU A 107 18.42 -8.75 -14.49
N VAL A 108 17.21 -8.77 -13.93
CA VAL A 108 16.12 -9.64 -14.37
C VAL A 108 14.78 -8.91 -14.30
N ALA A 109 13.94 -9.11 -15.30
CA ALA A 109 12.59 -8.56 -15.34
C ALA A 109 11.62 -9.48 -14.58
N GLU A 110 11.20 -9.03 -13.40
CA GLU A 110 10.26 -9.74 -12.54
C GLU A 110 8.83 -9.76 -13.11
N THR A 111 8.18 -10.91 -13.06
CA THR A 111 6.80 -11.05 -13.58
C THR A 111 5.77 -10.34 -12.72
N TRP A 112 4.56 -10.10 -13.27
CA TRP A 112 3.46 -9.60 -12.46
C TRP A 112 3.14 -10.49 -11.26
N GLU A 113 3.25 -11.83 -11.38
CA GLU A 113 2.87 -12.73 -10.29
C GLU A 113 3.85 -12.64 -9.11
N THR A 114 5.13 -12.38 -9.36
CA THR A 114 6.15 -12.13 -8.32
C THR A 114 6.02 -10.73 -7.73
N MET A 115 5.71 -9.72 -8.56
CA MET A 115 5.61 -8.32 -8.12
C MET A 115 4.26 -7.93 -7.52
N ARG A 116 3.17 -8.66 -7.82
CA ARG A 116 1.79 -8.34 -7.38
C ARG A 116 1.69 -8.05 -5.87
N PRO A 117 2.31 -8.81 -4.95
CA PRO A 117 2.24 -8.50 -3.52
C PRO A 117 2.81 -7.11 -3.17
N TYR A 118 3.83 -6.64 -3.90
CA TYR A 118 4.44 -5.31 -3.71
C TYR A 118 3.66 -4.18 -4.35
N PHE A 119 2.75 -4.49 -5.29
CA PHE A 119 1.89 -3.50 -5.94
C PHE A 119 0.52 -3.38 -5.30
N LEU A 120 -0.06 -4.52 -4.90
CA LEU A 120 -1.42 -4.59 -4.37
C LEU A 120 -1.45 -4.68 -2.85
N GLY A 121 -0.39 -5.22 -2.26
CA GLY A 121 -0.27 -5.34 -0.82
C GLY A 121 -0.94 -6.56 -0.18
N SER A 122 -0.62 -6.90 1.07
CA SER A 122 -1.25 -8.01 1.80
C SER A 122 -2.36 -7.58 2.80
N PRO A 123 -3.62 -8.04 2.72
CA PRO A 123 -4.10 -9.08 1.83
C PRO A 123 -4.44 -8.54 0.43
N HIS A 124 -4.11 -9.34 -0.58
CA HIS A 124 -4.54 -9.12 -1.96
C HIS A 124 -5.22 -10.37 -2.52
N GLY A 125 -6.20 -10.15 -3.38
CA GLY A 125 -6.69 -11.16 -4.31
C GLY A 125 -5.72 -11.37 -5.48
N SER A 126 -6.12 -12.21 -6.43
CA SER A 126 -5.32 -12.43 -7.66
C SER A 126 -5.30 -11.21 -8.57
N ARG A 127 -6.35 -10.37 -8.50
CA ARG A 127 -6.61 -9.25 -9.42
C ARG A 127 -7.11 -7.98 -8.72
N SER A 128 -7.10 -7.88 -7.40
CA SER A 128 -7.59 -6.71 -6.66
C SER A 128 -7.03 -6.70 -5.23
N SER A 129 -7.09 -5.57 -4.57
CA SER A 129 -6.88 -5.45 -3.12
C SER A 129 -7.93 -4.54 -2.51
N HIS A 130 -7.91 -4.35 -1.19
CA HIS A 130 -8.81 -3.39 -0.51
C HIS A 130 -8.68 -1.97 -1.04
N PHE A 131 -7.50 -1.60 -1.54
CA PHE A 131 -7.24 -0.26 -2.05
C PHE A 131 -7.37 -0.16 -3.57
N VAL A 132 -7.21 -1.26 -4.30
CA VAL A 132 -7.13 -1.24 -5.77
C VAL A 132 -8.22 -2.13 -6.38
N SER A 133 -9.06 -1.52 -7.21
CA SER A 133 -10.12 -2.23 -7.94
C SER A 133 -9.55 -3.19 -8.99
N GLN A 134 -10.39 -4.12 -9.45
CA GLN A 134 -9.98 -5.09 -10.46
C GLN A 134 -9.54 -4.45 -11.78
N GLU A 135 -10.25 -3.41 -12.22
CA GLU A 135 -9.92 -2.67 -13.43
C GLU A 135 -8.55 -1.98 -13.33
N THR A 136 -8.29 -1.32 -12.20
CA THR A 136 -7.01 -0.65 -11.95
C THR A 136 -5.86 -1.65 -11.92
N ALA A 137 -6.01 -2.76 -11.18
CA ALA A 137 -4.97 -3.79 -11.08
C ALA A 137 -4.67 -4.45 -12.44
N LEU A 138 -5.69 -4.69 -13.28
CA LEU A 138 -5.49 -5.19 -14.64
C LEU A 138 -4.74 -4.18 -15.51
N THR A 139 -5.01 -2.89 -15.35
CA THR A 139 -4.29 -1.83 -16.07
C THR A 139 -2.84 -1.75 -15.63
N MET A 140 -2.57 -1.83 -14.32
CA MET A 140 -1.21 -1.93 -13.78
C MET A 140 -0.47 -3.15 -14.34
N LYS A 141 -1.12 -4.32 -14.38
CA LYS A 141 -0.56 -5.55 -14.97
C LYS A 141 -0.18 -5.37 -16.44
N LYS A 142 -1.03 -4.73 -17.24
CA LYS A 142 -0.74 -4.46 -18.65
C LYS A 142 0.50 -3.59 -18.81
N ILE A 143 0.61 -2.52 -18.02
CA ILE A 143 1.76 -1.60 -18.07
C ILE A 143 3.03 -2.28 -17.60
N TRP A 144 2.98 -3.02 -16.50
CA TRP A 144 4.14 -3.78 -16.00
C TRP A 144 4.68 -4.77 -17.03
N ASN A 145 3.78 -5.54 -17.65
CA ASN A 145 4.17 -6.47 -18.71
C ASN A 145 4.73 -5.74 -19.94
N LEU A 146 4.18 -4.57 -20.29
CA LEU A 146 4.71 -3.76 -21.38
C LEU A 146 6.16 -3.32 -21.08
N LEU A 147 6.43 -2.83 -19.87
CA LEU A 147 7.78 -2.45 -19.43
C LEU A 147 8.75 -3.64 -19.48
N ASN A 148 8.37 -4.79 -18.94
CA ASN A 148 9.20 -5.99 -19.01
C ASN A 148 9.52 -6.41 -20.45
N ASN A 149 8.53 -6.29 -21.36
CA ASN A 149 8.71 -6.63 -22.77
C ASN A 149 9.64 -5.65 -23.50
N THR A 150 9.88 -4.44 -22.98
CA THR A 150 10.90 -3.54 -23.54
C THR A 150 12.33 -4.05 -23.31
N GLY A 151 12.53 -4.98 -22.38
CA GLY A 151 13.86 -5.45 -21.98
C GLY A 151 14.61 -4.49 -21.05
N MET A 152 13.98 -3.42 -20.54
CA MET A 152 14.64 -2.41 -19.70
C MET A 152 15.22 -2.95 -18.38
N PHE A 153 14.65 -4.04 -17.85
CA PHE A 153 15.09 -4.69 -16.62
C PHE A 153 15.89 -5.98 -16.87
N GLY A 154 16.22 -6.29 -18.13
CA GLY A 154 16.90 -7.54 -18.51
C GLY A 154 15.94 -8.67 -18.92
N PRO A 155 16.43 -9.93 -18.99
CA PRO A 155 15.62 -11.09 -19.38
C PRO A 155 14.49 -11.36 -18.39
N ILE A 156 13.37 -11.90 -18.87
CA ILE A 156 12.21 -12.20 -18.02
C ILE A 156 12.54 -13.36 -17.08
N TYR A 157 12.33 -13.15 -15.78
CA TYR A 157 12.47 -14.19 -14.79
C TYR A 157 11.39 -15.26 -14.99
N VAL A 158 11.79 -16.44 -15.43
CA VAL A 158 10.91 -17.61 -15.50
C VAL A 158 11.19 -18.44 -14.26
N ALA A 159 10.35 -18.29 -13.23
CA ALA A 159 10.42 -19.17 -12.07
C ALA A 159 10.30 -20.63 -12.54
N LYS A 160 11.36 -21.43 -12.31
CA LYS A 160 11.30 -22.87 -12.57
C LYS A 160 10.23 -23.46 -11.67
N LYS A 161 9.21 -24.06 -12.29
CA LYS A 161 8.18 -24.84 -11.61
C LYS A 161 8.77 -26.11 -11.01
#